data_AF-A0A0Q8W2U8-F1
#
_entry.id   AF-A0A0Q8W2U8-F1
#
_cell.length_a   1.000
_cell.length_b   1.000
_cell.length_c   1.000
_cell.angle_alpha   90.00
_cell.angle_beta   90.00
_cell.angle_gamma   90.00
#
_symmetry.space_group_name_H-M   'P 1'
#
loop_
_entity.id
_entity.type
_entity.pdbx_description
1 polymer ?
#
loop_
_entity_poly.entity_id
_entity_poly.type
_entity_poly.pdbx_seq_one_letter_code
_entity_poly.pdbx_strand_id
1 'polypeptide(L)'
;MRAVWKGAVTFGLVNVPVKLYSATEDHDVSLHQVHDEDGGRIRYQRKCEVCGKVVDYKNIDKAYDDGEQTVVITDDDLKALPAERSREIEVVEFVPNDQIDPIMFDRSYYLEPDSASSKAYVLLRETLESTDRTAIVQMALRQKTRLAALRVHGDVLMVQTLLWSDEVRAADFASLSEPVKISAKELDLSKQLVESLVSDFDPEQYVDEYQQELRTLIAAKLEQGEGIDTAATFGEEPEEEAGGEVIDLMEALRQSIAAKRESGAGSGAAKSRSGGTKAKKAPTASAEKETKKTASTRKRAASE
;
A
#
# COMPACT_ATOMS: atom_id res chain seq x y z
N MET A 1 14.02 6.12 -8.43
CA MET A 1 13.28 6.11 -7.16
C MET A 1 11.87 6.68 -7.36
N ARG A 2 10.84 5.99 -6.87
CA ARG A 2 9.45 6.46 -6.89
C ARG A 2 9.04 6.86 -5.47
N ALA A 3 8.45 8.05 -5.32
CA ALA A 3 7.95 8.49 -4.01
C ALA A 3 6.84 7.54 -3.54
N VAL A 4 6.99 7.00 -2.34
CA VAL A 4 6.00 6.10 -1.73
C VAL A 4 5.01 6.87 -0.85
N TRP A 5 5.38 8.07 -0.39
CA TRP A 5 4.55 8.93 0.44
C TRP A 5 4.95 10.40 0.30
N LYS A 6 4.00 11.30 0.56
CA LYS A 6 4.19 12.76 0.52
C LYS A 6 3.47 13.40 1.70
N GLY A 7 4.15 14.32 2.37
CA GLY A 7 3.61 15.02 3.53
C GLY A 7 4.60 16.04 4.07
N ALA A 8 4.63 16.22 5.39
CA ALA A 8 5.55 17.16 6.02
C ALA A 8 6.09 16.68 7.37
N VAL A 9 7.32 17.05 7.71
CA VAL A 9 7.85 16.94 9.07
C VAL A 9 7.36 18.13 9.89
N THR A 10 6.74 17.85 11.03
CA THR A 10 6.15 18.85 11.91
C THR A 10 6.76 18.76 13.30
N PHE A 11 7.23 19.90 13.84
CA PHE A 11 7.69 20.00 15.23
C PHE A 11 7.43 21.40 15.77
N GLY A 12 6.54 21.51 16.75
CA GLY A 12 6.06 22.79 17.28
C GLY A 12 5.40 23.64 16.19
N LEU A 13 6.09 24.69 15.73
CA LEU A 13 5.61 25.63 14.70
C LEU A 13 6.30 25.45 13.34
N VAL A 14 7.25 24.51 13.24
CA VAL A 14 8.00 24.28 12.00
C VAL A 14 7.30 23.21 11.18
N ASN A 15 7.14 23.49 9.89
CA ASN A 15 6.57 22.59 8.91
C ASN A 15 7.55 22.48 7.72
N VAL A 16 8.04 21.27 7.46
CA VAL A 16 8.99 20.96 6.39
C VAL A 16 8.35 19.98 5.41
N PRO A 17 7.85 20.44 4.25
CA PRO A 17 7.30 19.56 3.22
C PRO A 17 8.34 18.60 2.66
N VAL A 18 8.00 17.32 2.59
CA VAL A 18 8.89 16.25 2.12
C VAL A 18 8.18 15.18 1.29
N LYS A 19 8.95 14.51 0.42
CA LYS A 19 8.62 13.22 -0.21
C LYS A 19 9.47 12.13 0.39
N LEU A 20 8.89 10.95 0.53
CA LEU A 20 9.51 9.79 1.15
C LEU A 20 9.74 8.71 0.10
N TYR A 21 10.96 8.16 0.05
CA TYR A 21 11.45 7.18 -0.92
C TYR A 21 12.04 5.97 -0.20
N SER A 22 11.88 4.75 -0.73
CA SER A 22 12.56 3.57 -0.19
C SER A 22 14.08 3.78 -0.26
N ALA A 23 14.80 3.52 0.84
CA ALA A 23 16.25 3.58 0.85
C ALA A 23 16.90 2.24 0.48
N THR A 24 16.11 1.16 0.44
CA THR A 24 16.54 -0.18 0.07
C THR A 24 15.77 -0.68 -1.14
N GLU A 25 16.45 -1.48 -1.95
CA GLU A 25 15.92 -2.22 -3.09
C GLU A 25 16.40 -3.67 -2.99
N ASP A 26 15.59 -4.60 -3.47
CA ASP A 26 15.91 -6.02 -3.53
C ASP A 26 16.66 -6.31 -4.85
N HIS A 27 17.75 -7.08 -4.79
CA HIS A 27 18.58 -7.42 -5.96
C HIS A 27 18.35 -8.85 -6.47
N ASP A 28 17.41 -9.59 -5.85
CA ASP A 28 17.11 -10.97 -6.19
C ASP A 28 16.53 -11.10 -7.61
N VAL A 29 16.94 -12.17 -8.30
CA VAL A 29 16.35 -12.54 -9.59
C VAL A 29 14.88 -12.94 -9.37
N SER A 30 13.97 -12.20 -10.00
CA SER A 30 12.53 -12.48 -9.92
C SER A 30 12.18 -13.73 -10.71
N LEU A 31 11.69 -14.75 -10.01
CA LEU A 31 11.17 -15.99 -10.61
C LEU A 31 9.64 -16.00 -10.56
N HIS A 32 9.03 -16.58 -11.58
CA HIS A 32 7.59 -16.84 -11.62
C HIS A 32 7.33 -18.34 -11.53
N GLN A 33 6.21 -18.69 -10.92
CA GLN A 33 5.78 -20.08 -10.87
C GLN A 33 5.18 -20.47 -12.22
N VAL A 34 5.62 -21.62 -12.72
CA VAL A 34 5.11 -22.24 -13.94
C VAL A 34 4.65 -23.66 -13.61
N HIS A 35 3.68 -24.14 -14.36
CA HIS A 35 3.28 -25.53 -14.35
C HIS A 35 4.43 -26.37 -14.93
N ASP A 36 4.75 -27.48 -14.28
CA ASP A 36 5.93 -28.29 -14.54
C ASP A 36 5.84 -29.07 -15.85
N GLU A 37 4.63 -29.43 -16.30
CA GLU A 37 4.44 -30.17 -17.54
C GLU A 37 4.56 -29.31 -18.81
N ASP A 38 4.02 -28.09 -18.80
CA ASP A 38 3.88 -27.24 -20.00
C ASP A 38 4.58 -25.88 -19.91
N GLY A 39 5.15 -25.52 -18.74
CA GLY A 39 5.77 -24.23 -18.51
C GLY A 39 4.77 -23.06 -18.43
N GLY A 40 3.46 -23.32 -18.38
CA GLY A 40 2.43 -22.29 -18.31
C GLY A 40 2.41 -21.55 -16.98
N ARG A 41 2.26 -20.23 -17.00
CA ARG A 41 2.32 -19.39 -15.79
C ARG A 41 1.15 -19.68 -14.85
N ILE A 42 1.46 -19.96 -13.58
CA ILE A 42 0.45 -20.19 -12.55
C ILE A 42 -0.20 -18.85 -12.11
N ARG A 43 -1.53 -18.87 -11.97
CA ARG A 43 -2.35 -17.75 -11.48
C ARG A 43 -3.19 -18.21 -10.30
N TYR A 44 -3.25 -17.38 -9.25
CA TYR A 44 -4.10 -17.64 -8.09
C TYR A 44 -5.47 -16.96 -8.25
N GLN A 45 -6.54 -17.67 -7.92
CA GLN A 45 -7.90 -17.14 -7.86
C GLN A 45 -8.41 -17.13 -6.43
N ARG A 46 -9.04 -16.02 -6.02
CA ARG A 46 -9.69 -15.91 -4.71
C ARG A 46 -11.13 -16.37 -4.87
N LYS A 47 -11.55 -17.38 -4.10
CA LYS A 47 -12.88 -17.99 -4.20
C LYS A 47 -13.58 -17.88 -2.85
N CYS A 48 -14.83 -17.42 -2.84
CA CYS A 48 -15.65 -17.37 -1.63
C CYS A 48 -16.07 -18.80 -1.23
N GLU A 49 -15.83 -19.17 0.03
CA GLU A 49 -16.15 -20.52 0.54
C GLU A 49 -17.66 -20.80 0.60
N VAL A 50 -18.46 -19.78 0.91
CA VAL A 50 -19.91 -19.93 1.06
C VAL A 50 -20.63 -20.10 -0.27
N CYS A 51 -20.27 -19.31 -1.29
CA CYS A 51 -20.98 -19.32 -2.58
C CYS A 51 -20.19 -19.98 -3.72
N GLY A 52 -18.93 -20.34 -3.50
CA GLY A 52 -18.06 -20.95 -4.49
C GLY A 52 -17.71 -20.07 -5.70
N LYS A 53 -18.00 -18.77 -5.66
CA LYS A 53 -17.69 -17.86 -6.77
C LYS A 53 -16.28 -17.30 -6.63
N VAL A 54 -15.60 -17.08 -7.77
CA VAL A 54 -14.37 -16.29 -7.82
C VAL A 54 -14.73 -14.84 -7.52
N VAL A 55 -13.94 -14.19 -6.66
CA VAL A 55 -14.18 -12.82 -6.18
C VAL A 55 -13.01 -11.93 -6.56
N ASP A 56 -13.33 -10.81 -7.21
CA ASP A 56 -12.37 -9.75 -7.50
C ASP A 56 -11.87 -9.10 -6.22
N TYR A 57 -10.61 -8.67 -6.22
CA TYR A 57 -9.97 -8.05 -5.06
C TYR A 57 -10.75 -6.85 -4.48
N LYS A 58 -11.38 -6.04 -5.34
CA LYS A 58 -12.19 -4.87 -4.95
C LYS A 58 -13.45 -5.22 -4.15
N ASN A 59 -13.89 -6.48 -4.20
CA ASN A 59 -15.09 -6.99 -3.53
C ASN A 59 -14.72 -7.86 -2.31
N ILE A 60 -13.50 -7.69 -1.77
CA ILE A 60 -13.01 -8.44 -0.61
C ILE A 60 -12.81 -7.48 0.54
N ASP A 61 -13.74 -7.51 1.49
CA ASP A 61 -13.59 -6.83 2.78
C ASP A 61 -12.78 -7.67 3.77
N LYS A 62 -12.28 -7.03 4.83
CA LYS A 62 -11.60 -7.73 5.93
C LYS A 62 -12.62 -8.11 7.00
N ALA A 63 -12.34 -9.15 7.77
CA ALA A 63 -13.16 -9.49 8.93
C ALA A 63 -12.28 -9.85 10.12
N TYR A 64 -12.79 -9.52 11.32
CA TYR A 64 -12.25 -10.01 12.59
C TYR A 64 -13.21 -11.07 13.13
N ASP A 65 -12.65 -12.16 13.65
CA ASP A 65 -13.40 -13.28 14.23
C ASP A 65 -12.84 -13.55 15.63
N ASP A 66 -13.71 -13.52 16.64
CA ASP A 66 -13.37 -13.83 18.04
C ASP A 66 -13.72 -15.28 18.44
N GLY A 67 -14.22 -16.08 17.50
CA GLY A 67 -14.66 -17.46 17.68
C GLY A 67 -16.17 -17.63 17.87
N GLU A 68 -16.90 -16.56 18.23
CA GLU A 68 -18.36 -16.57 18.39
C GLU A 68 -19.05 -15.65 17.38
N GLN A 69 -18.42 -14.53 17.05
CA GLN A 69 -18.96 -13.50 16.17
C GLN A 69 -17.92 -13.07 15.13
N THR A 70 -18.37 -12.93 13.89
CA THR A 70 -17.59 -12.34 12.81
C THR A 70 -18.03 -10.90 12.56
N VAL A 71 -17.08 -9.96 12.65
CA VAL A 71 -17.30 -8.55 12.35
C VAL A 71 -16.59 -8.21 11.05
N VAL A 72 -17.35 -7.79 10.04
CA VAL A 72 -16.80 -7.30 8.77
C VAL A 72 -16.33 -5.86 8.96
N ILE A 73 -15.11 -5.59 8.53
CA ILE A 73 -14.46 -4.29 8.55
C ILE A 73 -14.31 -3.84 7.09
N THR A 74 -15.12 -2.86 6.71
CA THR A 74 -15.10 -2.31 5.35
C THR A 74 -13.97 -1.29 5.19
N ASP A 75 -13.63 -0.98 3.94
CA ASP A 75 -12.67 0.10 3.64
C ASP A 75 -13.11 1.46 4.20
N ASP A 76 -14.41 1.72 4.30
CA ASP A 76 -14.92 2.99 4.82
C ASP A 76 -14.82 3.06 6.36
N ASP A 77 -14.95 1.92 7.05
CA ASP A 77 -14.67 1.83 8.50
C ASP A 77 -13.20 2.15 8.79
N LEU A 78 -12.28 1.63 7.97
CA LEU A 78 -10.84 1.92 8.09
C LEU A 78 -10.52 3.39 7.83
N LYS A 79 -11.09 3.99 6.77
CA LYS A 79 -10.91 5.42 6.43
C LYS A 79 -11.49 6.38 7.48
N ALA A 80 -12.41 5.92 8.31
CA ALA A 80 -12.96 6.69 9.42
C ALA A 80 -11.98 6.77 10.60
N LEU A 81 -10.96 5.89 10.66
CA LEU A 81 -9.96 5.91 11.73
C LEU A 81 -9.09 7.18 11.64
N PRO A 82 -8.93 7.95 12.74
CA PRO A 82 -8.13 9.18 12.74
C PRO A 82 -6.68 8.98 12.29
N ALA A 83 -6.10 7.82 12.62
CA ALA A 83 -4.73 7.42 12.32
C ALA A 83 -4.39 7.40 10.81
N GLU A 84 -5.37 7.18 9.92
CA GLU A 84 -5.11 7.14 8.48
C GLU A 84 -4.97 8.54 7.84
N ARG A 85 -5.43 9.60 8.52
CA ARG A 85 -5.63 10.92 7.89
C ARG A 85 -4.45 11.86 8.01
N SER A 86 -3.49 11.60 8.90
CA SER A 86 -2.32 12.48 9.04
C SER A 86 -1.33 12.24 7.89
N ARG A 87 -0.98 13.32 7.18
CA ARG A 87 0.13 13.34 6.21
C ARG A 87 1.34 14.03 6.82
N GLU A 88 1.56 13.76 8.10
CA GLU A 88 2.53 14.44 8.93
C GLU A 88 3.47 13.42 9.56
N ILE A 89 4.73 13.82 9.67
CA ILE A 89 5.77 13.17 10.43
C ILE A 89 5.94 14.05 11.67
N GLU A 90 5.19 13.74 12.72
CA GLU A 90 5.19 14.51 13.95
C GLU A 90 6.43 14.13 14.77
N VAL A 91 7.28 15.10 15.10
CA VAL A 91 8.40 14.87 16.01
C VAL A 91 7.88 14.86 17.45
N VAL A 92 8.05 13.72 18.11
CA VAL A 92 7.65 13.50 19.50
C VAL A 92 8.75 14.00 20.43
N GLU A 93 10.00 13.60 20.17
CA GLU A 93 11.14 13.94 21.02
C GLU A 93 12.47 13.81 20.26
N PHE A 94 13.56 14.31 20.86
CA PHE A 94 14.92 14.15 20.35
C PHE A 94 15.74 13.38 21.38
N VAL A 95 16.35 12.27 20.95
CA VAL A 95 17.13 11.37 21.79
C VAL A 95 18.57 11.25 21.27
N PRO A 96 19.55 10.94 22.14
CA PRO A 96 20.85 10.44 21.71
C PRO A 96 20.73 9.19 20.83
N ASN A 97 21.62 9.04 19.85
CA ASN A 97 21.55 7.95 18.88
C ASN A 97 21.78 6.56 19.49
N ASP A 98 22.53 6.47 20.58
CA ASP A 98 22.86 5.23 21.29
C ASP A 98 21.72 4.69 22.17
N GLN A 99 20.64 5.47 22.38
CA GLN A 99 19.46 5.02 23.13
C GLN A 99 18.52 4.13 22.31
N ILE A 100 18.65 4.13 20.98
CA ILE A 100 17.81 3.32 20.11
C ILE A 100 18.53 2.01 19.85
N ASP A 101 18.02 0.92 20.43
CA ASP A 101 18.57 -0.41 20.19
C ASP A 101 18.42 -0.76 18.70
N PRO A 102 19.51 -1.18 18.01
CA PRO A 102 19.45 -1.57 16.61
C PRO A 102 18.38 -2.61 16.27
N ILE A 103 17.97 -3.45 17.22
CA ILE A 103 16.89 -4.44 17.04
C ILE A 103 15.55 -3.80 16.70
N MET A 104 15.35 -2.52 17.05
CA MET A 104 14.11 -1.81 16.81
C MET A 104 13.97 -1.33 15.36
N PHE A 105 15.03 -1.24 14.56
CA PHE A 105 14.93 -0.73 13.18
C PHE A 105 14.28 -1.76 12.23
N ASP A 106 13.31 -1.31 11.42
CA ASP A 106 12.64 -2.11 10.37
C ASP A 106 13.03 -1.60 8.97
N ARG A 107 12.30 -0.63 8.40
CA ARG A 107 12.50 -0.15 7.03
C ARG A 107 13.07 1.25 6.97
N SER A 108 14.01 1.45 6.06
CA SER A 108 14.70 2.73 5.83
C SER A 108 14.11 3.49 4.66
N TYR A 109 13.95 4.81 4.82
CA TYR A 109 13.42 5.71 3.82
C TYR A 109 14.19 7.02 3.76
N TYR A 110 14.45 7.51 2.56
CA TYR A 110 15.01 8.86 2.35
C TYR A 110 13.90 9.90 2.27
N LEU A 111 14.18 11.09 2.81
CA LEU A 111 13.32 12.26 2.68
C LEU A 111 13.93 13.26 1.70
N GLU A 112 13.18 13.64 0.68
CA GLU A 112 13.50 14.73 -0.24
C GLU A 112 12.65 15.96 0.11
N PRO A 113 13.20 17.20 0.12
CA PRO A 113 12.40 18.40 0.29
C PRO A 113 11.39 18.58 -0.85
N ASP A 114 10.13 18.85 -0.51
CA ASP A 114 9.04 19.04 -1.48
C ASP A 114 8.46 20.45 -1.39
N SER A 115 9.32 21.45 -1.55
CA SER A 115 8.92 22.86 -1.54
C SER A 115 9.79 23.69 -2.47
N ALA A 116 9.34 24.90 -2.80
CA ALA A 116 10.10 25.84 -3.64
C ALA A 116 11.40 26.33 -2.97
N SER A 117 11.53 26.17 -1.65
CA SER A 117 12.73 26.55 -0.90
C SER A 117 13.14 25.41 0.05
N SER A 118 14.30 24.83 -0.18
CA SER A 118 14.87 23.78 0.68
C SER A 118 15.39 24.30 2.04
N LYS A 119 15.28 25.61 2.32
CA LYS A 119 15.89 26.24 3.51
C LYS A 119 15.46 25.59 4.82
N ALA A 120 14.17 25.28 4.98
CA ALA A 120 13.66 24.67 6.21
C ALA A 120 14.16 23.23 6.38
N TYR A 121 14.26 22.47 5.29
CA TYR A 121 14.81 21.12 5.27
C TYR A 121 16.30 21.11 5.63
N VAL A 122 17.09 21.98 4.98
CA VAL A 122 18.52 22.09 5.25
C VAL A 122 18.76 22.54 6.69
N LEU A 123 18.00 23.53 7.19
CA LEU A 123 18.11 23.96 8.58
C LEU A 123 17.85 22.81 9.56
N LEU A 124 16.82 21.99 9.32
CA LEU A 124 16.53 20.81 10.15
C LEU A 124 17.69 19.81 10.09
N ARG A 125 18.22 19.50 8.90
CA ARG A 125 19.36 18.61 8.71
C ARG A 125 20.60 19.08 9.48
N GLU A 126 21.01 20.33 9.26
CA GLU A 126 22.17 20.94 9.94
C GLU A 126 21.99 20.99 11.46
N THR A 127 20.75 21.21 11.93
CA THR A 127 20.45 21.22 13.36
C THR A 127 20.60 19.82 13.97
N LEU A 128 20.08 18.79 13.32
CA LEU A 128 20.22 17.41 13.78
C LEU A 128 21.68 16.93 13.75
N GLU A 129 22.42 17.29 12.70
CA GLU A 129 23.84 16.96 12.55
C GLU A 129 24.70 17.64 13.63
N SER A 130 24.51 18.95 13.85
CA SER A 130 25.29 19.71 14.83
C SER A 130 24.98 19.36 16.28
N THR A 131 23.77 18.84 16.56
CA THR A 131 23.36 18.45 17.92
C THR A 131 23.61 16.98 18.24
N ASP A 132 23.97 16.16 17.25
CA ASP A 132 24.11 14.70 17.38
C ASP A 132 22.87 14.08 18.06
N ARG A 133 21.71 14.34 17.46
CA ARG A 133 20.41 13.85 17.95
C ARG A 133 19.63 13.14 16.86
N THR A 134 18.90 12.13 17.28
CA THR A 134 17.88 11.45 16.48
C THR A 134 16.52 11.90 16.95
N ALA A 135 15.66 12.30 16.02
CA ALA A 135 14.27 12.64 16.32
C ALA A 135 13.42 11.37 16.32
N ILE A 136 12.71 11.09 17.41
CA ILE A 136 11.64 10.10 17.43
C ILE A 136 10.40 10.75 16.85
N VAL A 137 9.83 10.11 15.83
CA VAL A 137 8.70 10.64 15.08
C VAL A 137 7.56 9.63 15.01
N GLN A 138 6.35 10.15 14.89
CA GLN A 138 5.16 9.38 14.61
C GLN A 138 4.65 9.73 13.21
N MET A 139 4.37 8.71 12.40
CA MET A 139 3.86 8.91 11.05
C MET A 139 2.84 7.85 10.66
N ALA A 140 1.87 8.22 9.82
CA ALA A 140 0.98 7.27 9.17
C ALA A 140 1.59 6.78 7.85
N LEU A 141 1.89 5.48 7.78
CA LEU A 141 2.41 4.82 6.59
C LEU A 141 1.60 3.55 6.30
N ARG A 142 1.05 3.45 5.08
CA ARG A 142 0.24 2.29 4.62
C ARG A 142 -0.84 1.88 5.63
N GLN A 143 -1.71 2.82 6.00
CA GLN A 143 -2.86 2.61 6.90
C GLN A 143 -2.52 2.33 8.37
N LYS A 144 -1.26 2.44 8.78
CA LYS A 144 -0.85 2.25 10.18
C LYS A 144 -0.01 3.42 10.66
N THR A 145 -0.28 3.87 11.88
CA THR A 145 0.65 4.74 12.59
C THR A 145 1.86 3.93 13.03
N ARG A 146 3.05 4.45 12.75
CA ARG A 146 4.32 3.85 13.15
C ARG A 146 5.16 4.87 13.91
N LEU A 147 5.92 4.37 14.87
CA LEU A 147 7.07 5.08 15.41
C LEU A 147 8.21 4.99 14.38
N ALA A 148 9.04 6.01 14.29
CA ALA A 148 10.21 6.01 13.44
C ALA A 148 11.32 6.90 14.02
N ALA A 149 12.55 6.64 13.61
CA ALA A 149 13.71 7.47 13.89
C ALA A 149 14.04 8.32 12.67
N LEU A 150 14.01 9.64 12.83
CA LEU A 150 14.45 10.62 11.84
C LEU A 150 15.87 11.09 12.18
N ARG A 151 16.81 10.86 11.27
CA ARG A 151 18.22 11.22 11.44
C ARG A 151 18.86 11.73 10.15
N VAL A 152 20.06 12.27 10.26
CA VAL A 152 20.86 12.68 9.10
C VAL A 152 21.62 11.46 8.55
N HIS A 153 21.65 11.32 7.23
CA HIS A 153 22.44 10.32 6.52
C HIS A 153 23.08 10.97 5.30
N GLY A 154 24.37 11.30 5.41
CA GLY A 154 25.07 12.09 4.40
C GLY A 154 24.36 13.43 4.15
N ASP A 155 24.00 13.70 2.90
CA ASP A 155 23.36 14.96 2.53
C ASP A 155 21.82 14.99 2.65
N VAL A 156 21.22 13.93 3.18
CA VAL A 156 19.76 13.81 3.28
C VAL A 156 19.30 13.45 4.69
N LEU A 157 18.04 13.72 4.96
CA LEU A 157 17.31 13.17 6.09
C LEU A 157 16.82 11.76 5.75
N MET A 158 16.97 10.86 6.71
CA MET A 158 16.49 9.47 6.64
C MET A 158 15.49 9.23 7.77
N VAL A 159 14.39 8.56 7.44
CA VAL A 159 13.44 8.01 8.41
C VAL A 159 13.55 6.50 8.39
N GLN A 160 13.81 5.89 9.53
CA GLN A 160 13.76 4.44 9.70
C GLN A 160 12.59 4.08 10.61
N THR A 161 11.65 3.28 10.14
CA THR A 161 10.52 2.85 10.98
C THR A 161 11.03 1.97 12.11
N LEU A 162 10.41 2.11 13.28
CA LEU A 162 10.73 1.36 14.47
C LEU A 162 9.65 0.31 14.75
N LEU A 163 10.08 -0.85 15.21
CA LEU A 163 9.22 -1.84 15.86
C LEU A 163 8.76 -1.29 17.22
N TRP A 164 7.52 -1.59 17.58
CA TRP A 164 7.02 -1.30 18.92
C TRP A 164 7.72 -2.20 19.95
N SER A 165 7.80 -1.74 21.20
CA SER A 165 8.47 -2.49 22.26
C SER A 165 7.88 -3.88 22.51
N ASP A 166 6.59 -4.06 22.23
CA ASP A 166 5.87 -5.34 22.33
C ASP A 166 6.00 -6.22 21.08
N GLU A 167 6.51 -5.67 19.97
CA GLU A 167 6.89 -6.46 18.78
C GLU A 167 8.29 -7.09 18.94
N VAL A 168 9.12 -6.54 19.82
CA VAL A 168 10.46 -7.09 20.13
C VAL A 168 10.34 -8.18 21.18
N ARG A 169 10.73 -9.40 20.81
CA ARG A 169 10.70 -10.55 21.72
C ARG A 169 11.82 -10.46 22.76
N ALA A 170 11.49 -10.74 24.02
CA ALA A 170 12.50 -10.90 25.06
C ALA A 170 13.35 -12.15 24.82
N ALA A 171 14.66 -12.02 25.01
CA ALA A 171 15.61 -13.13 24.96
C ALA A 171 15.58 -13.93 26.28
N ASP A 172 14.54 -14.72 26.50
CA ASP A 172 14.38 -15.58 27.69
C ASP A 172 14.83 -17.02 27.41
N PHE A 173 16.15 -17.23 27.40
CA PHE A 173 16.76 -18.54 27.17
C PHE A 173 17.22 -19.17 28.48
N ALA A 174 16.54 -20.23 28.92
CA ALA A 174 16.89 -20.94 30.15
C ALA A 174 18.35 -21.43 30.18
N SER A 175 18.91 -21.82 29.04
CA SER A 175 20.30 -22.28 28.91
C SER A 175 21.36 -21.22 29.25
N LEU A 176 21.01 -19.93 29.20
CA LEU A 176 21.92 -18.84 29.55
C LEU A 176 21.87 -18.46 31.02
N SER A 177 20.94 -19.04 31.80
CA SER A 177 20.82 -18.79 33.24
C SER A 177 21.80 -19.60 34.09
N GLU A 178 22.42 -20.64 33.51
CA GLU A 178 23.41 -21.47 34.20
C GLU A 178 24.77 -20.75 34.28
N PRO A 179 25.34 -20.57 35.48
CA PRO A 179 26.62 -19.88 35.63
C PRO A 179 27.77 -20.75 35.10
N VAL A 180 28.36 -20.35 33.98
CA VAL A 180 29.57 -20.97 33.42
C VAL A 180 30.82 -20.25 33.92
N LYS A 181 31.82 -20.99 34.40
CA LYS A 181 33.12 -20.42 34.79
C LYS A 181 34.06 -20.40 33.59
N ILE A 182 34.63 -19.24 33.31
CA ILE A 182 35.65 -19.03 32.27
C ILE A 182 36.96 -18.67 32.96
N SER A 183 38.05 -19.38 32.65
CA SER A 183 39.36 -19.04 33.21
C SER A 183 39.98 -17.83 32.49
N ALA A 184 40.82 -17.07 33.19
CA ALA A 184 41.52 -15.92 32.60
C ALA A 184 42.38 -16.31 31.39
N LYS A 185 43.01 -17.50 31.42
CA LYS A 185 43.83 -18.01 30.31
C LYS A 185 43.00 -18.30 29.06
N GLU A 186 41.82 -18.90 29.21
CA GLU A 186 40.90 -19.14 28.09
C GLU A 186 40.43 -17.83 27.50
N LEU A 187 40.02 -16.88 28.34
CA LEU A 187 39.57 -15.57 27.90
C LEU A 187 40.67 -14.81 27.14
N ASP A 188 41.91 -14.84 27.63
CA ASP A 188 43.03 -14.16 26.98
C ASP A 188 43.43 -14.81 25.65
N LEU A 189 43.38 -16.15 25.56
CA LEU A 189 43.58 -16.85 24.29
C LEU A 189 42.48 -16.50 23.26
N SER A 190 41.21 -16.45 23.71
CA SER A 190 40.10 -16.03 22.86
C SER A 190 40.24 -14.60 22.36
N LYS A 191 40.69 -13.66 23.22
CA LYS A 191 40.96 -12.27 22.79
C LYS A 191 42.02 -12.20 21.70
N GLN A 192 43.13 -12.93 21.83
CA GLN A 192 44.18 -12.95 20.80
C GLN A 192 43.66 -13.48 19.46
N LEU A 193 42.79 -14.50 19.49
CA LEU A 193 42.16 -15.01 18.28
C LEU A 193 41.27 -13.95 17.62
N VAL A 194 40.43 -13.26 18.41
CA VAL A 194 39.58 -12.17 17.89
C VAL A 194 40.45 -11.06 17.30
N GLU A 195 41.47 -10.59 18.02
CA GLU A 195 42.40 -9.56 17.55
C GLU A 195 43.09 -9.94 16.24
N SER A 196 43.44 -11.22 16.06
CA SER A 196 44.05 -11.70 14.81
C SER A 196 43.10 -11.68 13.59
N LEU A 197 41.79 -11.57 13.83
CA LEU A 197 40.74 -11.57 12.81
C LEU A 197 40.02 -10.22 12.68
N VAL A 198 40.47 -9.17 13.39
CA VAL A 198 39.92 -7.82 13.24
C VAL A 198 40.35 -7.24 11.89
N SER A 199 39.39 -6.77 11.12
CA SER A 199 39.61 -6.01 9.88
C SER A 199 38.53 -4.94 9.72
N ASP A 200 38.80 -3.94 8.87
CA ASP A 200 37.78 -2.97 8.48
C ASP A 200 36.69 -3.68 7.65
N PHE A 201 35.43 -3.31 7.89
CA PHE A 201 34.30 -3.84 7.13
C PHE A 201 34.09 -3.01 5.86
N ASP A 202 34.35 -3.63 4.71
CA ASP A 202 34.06 -3.10 3.39
C ASP A 202 32.94 -3.93 2.75
N PRO A 203 31.71 -3.38 2.65
CA PRO A 203 30.57 -4.11 2.09
C PRO A 203 30.80 -4.59 0.65
N GLU A 204 31.59 -3.88 -0.15
CA GLU A 204 31.80 -4.18 -1.57
C GLU A 204 32.62 -5.46 -1.80
N GLN A 205 33.31 -5.95 -0.77
CA GLN A 205 34.08 -7.21 -0.83
C GLN A 205 33.20 -8.45 -0.74
N TYR A 206 31.95 -8.30 -0.28
CA TYR A 206 31.02 -9.39 -0.13
C TYR A 206 30.05 -9.40 -1.30
N VAL A 207 29.87 -10.57 -1.91
CA VAL A 207 28.93 -10.74 -3.01
C VAL A 207 28.00 -11.90 -2.73
N ASP A 208 26.76 -11.77 -3.19
CA ASP A 208 25.77 -12.82 -3.12
C ASP A 208 26.09 -13.93 -4.14
N GLU A 209 26.84 -14.93 -3.70
CA GLU A 209 27.27 -16.07 -4.51
C GLU A 209 26.07 -16.83 -5.09
N TYR A 210 25.00 -17.02 -4.31
CA TYR A 210 23.79 -17.70 -4.76
C TYR A 210 23.16 -16.98 -5.95
N GLN A 211 23.01 -15.65 -5.89
CA GLN A 211 22.45 -14.88 -7.01
C GLN A 211 23.37 -14.88 -8.24
N GLN A 212 24.69 -15.01 -8.08
CA GLN A 212 25.62 -15.19 -9.21
C GLN A 212 25.48 -16.58 -9.85
N GLU A 213 25.45 -17.62 -9.03
CA GLU A 213 25.25 -19.01 -9.48
C GLU A 213 23.91 -19.18 -10.19
N LEU A 214 22.84 -18.58 -9.64
CA LEU A 214 21.51 -18.59 -10.25
C LEU A 214 21.52 -17.92 -11.63
N ARG A 215 22.14 -16.75 -11.77
CA ARG A 215 22.27 -16.08 -13.08
C ARG A 215 23.07 -16.90 -14.07
N THR A 216 24.13 -17.56 -13.61
CA THR A 216 24.96 -18.45 -14.44
C THR A 216 24.16 -19.66 -14.91
N LEU A 217 23.36 -20.26 -14.03
CA LEU A 217 22.47 -21.37 -14.36
C LEU A 217 21.42 -20.95 -15.39
N ILE A 218 20.79 -19.78 -15.20
CA ILE A 218 19.80 -19.24 -16.15
C ILE A 218 20.45 -19.01 -17.52
N ALA A 219 21.63 -18.39 -17.57
CA ALA A 219 22.35 -18.16 -18.82
C ALA A 219 22.69 -19.48 -19.54
N ALA A 220 23.22 -20.47 -18.81
CA ALA A 220 23.56 -21.77 -19.37
C ALA A 220 22.32 -22.48 -19.95
N LYS A 221 21.17 -22.43 -19.26
CA LYS A 221 19.92 -23.01 -19.77
C LYS A 221 19.41 -22.32 -21.03
N LEU A 222 19.52 -20.99 -21.08
CA LEU A 222 19.13 -20.23 -22.28
C LEU A 222 20.05 -20.53 -23.47
N GLU A 223 21.36 -20.61 -23.25
CA GLU A 223 22.34 -20.95 -24.30
C GLU A 223 22.18 -22.38 -24.82
N GLN A 224 21.80 -23.32 -23.94
CA GLN A 224 21.47 -24.70 -24.29
C GLN A 224 20.12 -24.83 -25.01
N GLY A 225 19.37 -23.74 -25.16
CA GLY A 225 18.07 -23.73 -25.82
C GLY A 225 16.95 -24.36 -25.00
N GLU A 226 17.11 -24.48 -23.67
CA GLU A 226 16.07 -24.97 -22.75
C GLU A 226 15.00 -23.91 -22.45
N GLY A 227 15.08 -22.73 -23.06
CA GLY A 227 14.07 -21.68 -22.95
C GLY A 227 12.77 -22.07 -23.65
N ILE A 228 11.66 -21.99 -22.94
CA ILE A 228 10.31 -22.10 -23.52
C ILE A 228 9.92 -20.72 -24.10
N ASP A 229 9.14 -20.70 -25.18
CA ASP A 229 8.63 -19.46 -25.73
C ASP A 229 7.84 -18.67 -24.68
N THR A 230 8.08 -17.36 -24.64
CA THR A 230 7.46 -16.47 -23.66
C THR A 230 5.96 -16.41 -23.88
N ALA A 231 5.49 -16.45 -25.12
CA ALA A 231 4.06 -16.50 -25.43
C ALA A 231 3.39 -17.80 -24.93
N ALA A 232 4.08 -18.93 -24.99
CA ALA A 232 3.58 -20.20 -24.42
C ALA A 232 3.51 -20.17 -22.89
N THR A 233 4.45 -19.47 -22.22
CA THR A 233 4.48 -19.33 -20.75
C THR A 233 3.40 -18.38 -20.24
N PHE A 234 3.25 -17.21 -20.86
CA PHE A 234 2.34 -16.16 -20.38
C PHE A 234 0.94 -16.21 -21.01
N GLY A 235 0.74 -17.08 -22.01
CA GLY A 235 -0.38 -17.02 -22.93
C GLY A 235 -0.19 -15.93 -23.98
N GLU A 236 -0.91 -16.01 -25.11
CA GLU A 236 -1.24 -14.81 -25.87
C GLU A 236 -1.95 -13.88 -24.89
N GLU A 237 -1.48 -12.63 -24.74
CA GLU A 237 -2.19 -11.65 -23.91
C GLU A 237 -3.67 -11.75 -24.27
N PRO A 238 -4.58 -12.03 -23.31
CA PRO A 238 -5.97 -11.78 -23.60
C PRO A 238 -5.99 -10.31 -23.98
N GLU A 239 -6.39 -10.01 -25.23
CA GLU A 239 -6.79 -8.67 -25.62
C GLU A 239 -7.53 -8.14 -24.40
N GLU A 240 -6.97 -7.10 -23.75
CA GLU A 240 -7.66 -6.44 -22.65
C GLU A 240 -9.11 -6.37 -23.08
N GLU A 241 -10.03 -7.06 -22.37
CA GLU A 241 -11.43 -7.11 -22.77
C GLU A 241 -11.81 -5.68 -23.09
N ALA A 242 -11.85 -5.40 -24.39
CA ALA A 242 -11.93 -4.05 -24.89
C ALA A 242 -13.23 -3.57 -24.31
N GLY A 243 -13.12 -2.54 -23.45
CA GLY A 243 -14.18 -2.07 -22.58
C GLY A 243 -15.53 -2.26 -23.25
N GLY A 244 -16.35 -3.09 -22.62
CA GLY A 244 -17.48 -3.79 -23.21
C GLY A 244 -18.09 -3.08 -24.41
N GLU A 245 -18.08 -3.78 -25.54
CA GLU A 245 -19.06 -3.65 -26.61
C GLU A 245 -19.68 -2.24 -26.69
N VAL A 246 -18.87 -1.27 -27.14
CA VAL A 246 -19.41 -0.02 -27.68
C VAL A 246 -20.08 -0.39 -29.01
N ILE A 247 -21.23 -1.04 -28.93
CA ILE A 247 -22.24 -0.99 -29.97
C ILE A 247 -22.63 0.47 -30.08
N ASP A 248 -21.94 1.10 -31.03
CA ASP A 248 -22.44 2.09 -31.95
C ASP A 248 -23.33 3.20 -31.34
N LEU A 249 -22.75 3.92 -30.38
CA LEU A 249 -23.23 5.25 -29.98
C LEU A 249 -23.32 6.20 -31.19
N MET A 250 -22.56 5.98 -32.27
CA MET A 250 -22.63 6.78 -33.50
C MET A 250 -23.85 6.42 -34.36
N GLU A 251 -24.28 5.16 -34.40
CA GLU A 251 -25.48 4.69 -35.08
C GLU A 251 -26.73 4.98 -34.25
N ALA A 252 -26.65 4.86 -32.92
CA ALA A 252 -27.69 5.36 -32.01
C ALA A 252 -27.85 6.90 -32.10
N LEU A 253 -26.75 7.65 -32.26
CA LEU A 253 -26.80 9.10 -32.49
C LEU A 253 -27.33 9.44 -33.89
N ARG A 254 -26.96 8.68 -34.93
CA ARG A 254 -27.51 8.85 -36.30
C ARG A 254 -29.01 8.58 -36.33
N GLN A 255 -29.49 7.55 -35.63
CA GLN A 255 -30.93 7.27 -35.49
C GLN A 255 -31.66 8.36 -34.69
N SER A 256 -31.03 8.91 -33.65
CA SER A 256 -31.58 10.04 -32.87
C SER A 256 -31.63 11.36 -33.66
N ILE A 257 -30.66 11.60 -34.56
CA ILE A 257 -30.63 12.78 -35.45
C ILE A 257 -31.62 12.64 -36.63
N ALA A 258 -31.79 11.42 -37.17
CA ALA A 258 -32.77 11.14 -38.22
C ALA A 258 -34.22 11.31 -37.71
N ALA A 259 -34.52 10.81 -36.50
CA ALA A 259 -35.83 10.97 -35.86
C ALA A 259 -36.16 12.46 -35.54
N LYS A 260 -35.13 13.30 -35.32
CA LYS A 260 -35.29 14.74 -35.09
C LYS A 260 -35.41 15.55 -36.40
N ARG A 261 -35.07 14.97 -37.55
CA ARG A 261 -35.27 15.59 -38.88
C ARG A 261 -36.65 15.27 -39.48
N GLU A 262 -37.28 14.16 -39.10
CA GLU A 262 -38.63 13.80 -39.58
C GLU A 262 -39.79 14.42 -38.76
N SER A 263 -39.52 15.00 -37.59
CA SER A 263 -40.53 15.70 -36.77
C SER A 263 -40.53 17.23 -36.92
N GLY A 264 -39.85 17.76 -37.94
CA GLY A 264 -39.67 19.20 -38.17
C GLY A 264 -40.19 19.69 -39.52
N ALA A 265 -41.33 19.17 -40.01
CA ALA A 265 -42.03 19.71 -41.17
C ALA A 265 -43.43 20.18 -40.76
N GLY A 266 -43.56 21.47 -40.41
CA GLY A 266 -44.87 22.07 -40.18
C GLY A 266 -44.84 23.42 -39.46
N SER A 267 -44.94 24.49 -40.25
CA SER A 267 -45.38 25.85 -39.86
C SER A 267 -44.38 26.76 -39.14
N GLY A 268 -43.53 27.42 -39.94
CA GLY A 268 -43.06 28.76 -39.64
C GLY A 268 -44.07 29.81 -40.11
N ALA A 269 -44.43 30.75 -39.25
CA ALA A 269 -44.61 32.16 -39.58
C ALA A 269 -44.92 32.96 -38.31
N ALA A 270 -43.97 33.80 -37.93
CA ALA A 270 -44.13 34.83 -36.93
C ALA A 270 -45.11 35.91 -37.40
N LYS A 271 -45.96 36.39 -36.49
CA LYS A 271 -46.40 37.79 -36.51
C LYS A 271 -46.55 38.31 -35.08
N SER A 272 -45.79 39.35 -34.79
CA SER A 272 -45.96 40.19 -33.62
C SER A 272 -47.25 40.99 -33.73
N ARG A 273 -47.98 41.15 -32.62
CA ARG A 273 -48.27 42.46 -32.00
C ARG A 273 -49.21 42.34 -30.80
N SER A 274 -48.78 43.05 -29.76
CA SER A 274 -49.55 43.77 -28.74
C SER A 274 -50.63 43.05 -27.93
N GLY A 275 -50.37 43.02 -26.62
CA GLY A 275 -51.21 43.79 -25.71
C GLY A 275 -52.01 42.99 -24.70
N GLY A 276 -51.81 43.33 -23.43
CA GLY A 276 -52.93 43.35 -22.48
C GLY A 276 -52.96 42.22 -21.45
N THR A 277 -52.34 42.50 -20.31
CA THR A 277 -53.04 42.59 -19.02
C THR A 277 -53.66 41.33 -18.40
N LYS A 278 -53.02 40.96 -17.29
CA LYS A 278 -53.61 40.51 -16.01
C LYS A 278 -54.45 39.23 -15.98
N ALA A 279 -53.87 38.30 -15.22
CA ALA A 279 -54.33 37.91 -13.88
C ALA A 279 -55.16 36.63 -13.75
N LYS A 280 -54.63 35.86 -12.79
CA LYS A 280 -55.28 35.15 -11.70
C LYS A 280 -55.79 33.73 -11.97
N LYS A 281 -55.25 32.90 -11.07
CA LYS A 281 -55.90 31.84 -10.28
C LYS A 281 -55.92 30.43 -10.87
N ALA A 282 -55.03 29.62 -10.28
CA ALA A 282 -55.32 28.29 -9.69
C ALA A 282 -56.71 28.21 -9.03
N PRO A 283 -57.28 27.03 -8.67
CA PRO A 283 -56.64 25.73 -8.33
C PRO A 283 -57.40 24.55 -9.00
N THR A 284 -57.12 23.26 -8.79
CA THR A 284 -57.45 22.38 -7.64
C THR A 284 -57.11 20.93 -8.06
N ALA A 285 -56.39 20.16 -7.22
CA ALA A 285 -56.91 19.13 -6.29
C ALA A 285 -57.37 17.83 -6.98
N SER A 286 -56.66 16.71 -6.78
CA SER A 286 -57.01 15.56 -5.90
C SER A 286 -56.82 14.29 -6.76
N ALA A 287 -56.55 13.05 -6.33
CA ALA A 287 -56.62 12.33 -5.07
C ALA A 287 -55.82 11.00 -5.28
N GLU A 288 -55.14 10.45 -4.26
CA GLU A 288 -55.43 9.15 -3.57
C GLU A 288 -55.58 7.90 -4.48
N LYS A 289 -55.06 6.68 -4.18
CA LYS A 289 -55.02 5.96 -2.89
C LYS A 289 -54.26 4.60 -2.97
N GLU A 290 -53.69 4.20 -1.82
CA GLU A 290 -53.59 2.86 -1.15
C GLU A 290 -53.21 1.56 -1.91
N THR A 291 -52.09 0.88 -1.56
CA THR A 291 -51.79 -0.13 -0.48
C THR A 291 -52.40 -1.54 -0.61
N LYS A 292 -51.55 -2.60 -0.49
CA LYS A 292 -51.64 -3.62 0.60
C LYS A 292 -50.49 -4.64 0.65
N LYS A 293 -50.14 -5.00 1.90
CA LYS A 293 -49.24 -6.07 2.39
C LYS A 293 -49.87 -7.48 2.30
N THR A 294 -49.05 -8.53 2.38
CA THR A 294 -49.31 -9.71 3.25
C THR A 294 -48.01 -10.41 3.68
N ALA A 295 -47.97 -10.81 4.95
CA ALA A 295 -46.99 -11.69 5.60
C ALA A 295 -47.60 -13.10 5.79
N SER A 296 -46.78 -14.13 5.98
CA SER A 296 -47.23 -15.39 6.59
C SER A 296 -46.11 -16.08 7.39
N THR A 297 -46.50 -16.64 8.53
CA THR A 297 -45.70 -17.39 9.50
C THR A 297 -46.25 -18.83 9.55
N ARG A 298 -45.41 -19.85 9.68
CA ARG A 298 -45.83 -21.17 10.21
C ARG A 298 -44.67 -21.92 10.90
N LYS A 299 -45.07 -22.93 11.66
CA LYS A 299 -44.58 -23.38 12.97
C LYS A 299 -43.94 -24.78 12.88
N ARG A 300 -43.10 -25.10 13.89
CA ARG A 300 -42.42 -26.37 14.25
C ARG A 300 -43.15 -27.70 13.95
N ALA A 301 -42.33 -28.75 13.72
CA ALA A 301 -42.50 -30.10 14.27
C ALA A 301 -41.12 -30.77 14.46
N ALA A 302 -41.01 -31.63 15.48
CA ALA A 302 -39.87 -32.48 15.83
C ALA A 302 -40.16 -33.94 15.45
N SER A 303 -39.12 -34.75 15.20
CA SER A 303 -38.90 -36.12 15.74
C SER A 303 -37.78 -36.85 14.99
N GLU A 304 -37.03 -37.64 15.78
CA GLU A 304 -36.04 -38.69 15.48
C GLU A 304 -34.66 -38.32 14.91
#